data_AF-A0A923YH90-F1
#
_entry.id   AF-A0A923YH90-F1
#
_cell.length_a   1.000
_cell.length_b   1.000
_cell.length_c   1.000
_cell.angle_alpha   90.00
_cell.angle_beta   90.00
_cell.angle_gamma   90.00
#
_symmetry.space_group_name_H-M   'P 1'
#
loop_
_entity.id
_entity.type
_entity.pdbx_description
1 polymer ?
#
loop_
_entity_poly.entity_id
_entity_poly.type
_entity_poly.pdbx_seq_one_letter_code
_entity_poly.pdbx_strand_id
1 'polypeptide(L)'
;WVDDWRKVVHQDPEGMRSREKYFWQSVIGLLAALYLVFSISESSNLRVLELFLKWVQSGFDVNLPPKAGLQVPFIKVISYPLGVFGFVLLTYLVIVGASNAVNLTDGLDGLAIMPVVMVGSSLGVFAYVTGSSVYSKYLFFPYIPGSGELLIFCAAMAGAGLAFLWFNTYPAQIFMGDVGALALGAALGTIAVIVRQEIVLFIMGGIFVVEALSVMVQVSYFKYTKKKYGVGRRVLKMAPLHHHFEKSGWKETQVVVRFWIITMLLCLIGISTLKLR
;
A
#
# COMPACT_ATOMS: atom_id res chain seq x y z
N TRP A 1 11.18 -12.91 0.62
CA TRP A 1 11.82 -14.23 0.43
C TRP A 1 13.15 -14.34 1.14
N VAL A 2 14.18 -13.54 0.78
CA VAL A 2 15.51 -13.65 1.42
C VAL A 2 15.45 -13.55 2.94
N ASP A 3 14.58 -12.67 3.47
CA ASP A 3 14.38 -12.53 4.91
C ASP A 3 13.85 -13.82 5.56
N ASP A 4 12.72 -14.34 5.08
CA ASP A 4 12.14 -15.60 5.59
C ASP A 4 13.08 -16.80 5.40
N TRP A 5 13.79 -16.85 4.27
CA TRP A 5 14.81 -17.88 4.03
C TRP A 5 15.93 -17.83 5.08
N ARG A 6 16.42 -16.63 5.44
CA ARG A 6 17.42 -16.48 6.51
C ARG A 6 16.87 -16.92 7.85
N LYS A 7 15.64 -16.52 8.20
CA LYS A 7 14.96 -16.92 9.45
C LYS A 7 14.88 -18.45 9.59
N VAL A 8 14.52 -19.14 8.51
CA VAL A 8 14.39 -20.61 8.50
C VAL A 8 15.75 -21.31 8.48
N VAL A 9 16.66 -20.92 7.57
CA VAL A 9 17.93 -21.62 7.36
C VAL A 9 18.93 -21.39 8.48
N HIS A 10 19.00 -20.15 9.00
CA HIS A 10 19.94 -19.81 10.07
C HIS A 10 19.32 -19.98 11.46
N GLN A 11 18.04 -20.35 11.54
CA GLN A 11 17.27 -20.44 12.78
C GLN A 11 17.36 -19.17 13.64
N ASP A 12 17.54 -18.03 12.97
CA ASP A 12 17.62 -16.72 13.61
C ASP A 12 16.23 -16.07 13.54
N PRO A 13 15.51 -15.95 14.67
CA PRO A 13 14.18 -15.36 14.69
C PRO A 13 14.20 -13.87 14.31
N GLU A 14 15.34 -13.18 14.37
CA GLU A 14 15.46 -11.78 13.95
C GLU A 14 15.58 -11.64 12.43
N GLY A 15 16.08 -12.66 11.72
CA GLY A 15 16.23 -12.65 10.27
C GLY A 15 17.17 -11.58 9.74
N MET A 16 16.78 -10.90 8.67
CA MET A 16 17.52 -9.79 8.07
C MET A 16 17.42 -8.54 8.94
N ARG A 17 18.56 -7.90 9.19
CA ARG A 17 18.62 -6.62 9.90
C ARG A 17 17.66 -5.60 9.28
N SER A 18 16.90 -4.88 10.10
CA SER A 18 15.88 -3.93 9.62
C SER A 18 16.44 -2.86 8.66
N ARG A 19 17.72 -2.47 8.82
CA ARG A 19 18.39 -1.53 7.91
C ARG A 19 18.61 -2.12 6.51
N GLU A 20 18.99 -3.39 6.42
CA GLU A 20 19.16 -4.09 5.13
C GLU A 20 17.80 -4.27 4.45
N LYS A 21 16.79 -4.69 5.21
CA LYS A 21 15.41 -4.85 4.73
C LYS A 21 14.88 -3.54 4.16
N TYR A 22 15.02 -2.44 4.92
CA TYR A 22 14.58 -1.12 4.48
C TYR A 22 15.39 -0.62 3.28
N PHE A 23 16.72 -0.84 3.25
CA PHE A 23 17.54 -0.47 2.10
C PHE A 23 17.04 -1.09 0.80
N TRP A 24 16.78 -2.41 0.78
CA TRP A 24 16.27 -3.09 -0.41
C TRP A 24 14.87 -2.64 -0.80
N GLN A 25 13.97 -2.47 0.17
CA GLN A 25 12.66 -1.87 -0.09
C GLN A 25 12.78 -0.47 -0.69
N SER A 26 13.71 0.34 -0.20
CA SER A 26 13.93 1.69 -0.70
C SER A 26 14.48 1.70 -2.12
N VAL A 27 15.45 0.85 -2.43
CA VAL A 27 16.02 0.73 -3.77
C VAL A 27 14.93 0.32 -4.77
N ILE A 28 14.17 -0.74 -4.47
CA ILE A 28 13.10 -1.22 -5.36
C ILE A 28 11.98 -0.18 -5.47
N GLY A 29 11.57 0.43 -4.36
CA GLY A 29 10.54 1.47 -4.33
C GLY A 29 10.91 2.71 -5.13
N LEU A 30 12.16 3.18 -5.03
CA LEU A 30 12.65 4.32 -5.82
C LEU A 30 12.76 3.99 -7.31
N LEU A 31 13.25 2.80 -7.66
CA LEU A 31 13.29 2.36 -9.06
C LEU A 31 11.88 2.26 -9.66
N ALA A 32 10.92 1.70 -8.92
CA ALA A 32 9.53 1.66 -9.34
C ALA A 32 8.94 3.07 -9.49
N ALA A 33 9.21 3.97 -8.54
CA ALA A 33 8.74 5.35 -8.58
C ALA A 33 9.30 6.13 -9.78
N LEU A 34 10.60 5.99 -10.05
CA LEU A 34 11.26 6.57 -11.22
C LEU A 34 10.74 5.98 -12.52
N TYR A 35 10.44 4.69 -12.58
CA TYR A 35 9.83 4.09 -13.77
C TYR A 35 8.41 4.63 -14.00
N LEU A 36 7.60 4.71 -12.94
CA LEU A 36 6.20 5.12 -13.00
C LEU A 36 6.03 6.58 -13.40
N VAL A 37 6.91 7.50 -12.99
CA VAL A 37 6.75 8.94 -13.32
C VAL A 37 6.75 9.19 -14.83
N PHE A 38 7.56 8.44 -15.57
CA PHE A 38 7.64 8.54 -17.04
C PHE A 38 6.60 7.65 -17.72
N SER A 39 6.34 6.46 -17.18
CA SER A 39 5.41 5.49 -17.78
C SER A 39 3.94 5.88 -17.67
N ILE A 40 3.56 6.75 -16.71
CA ILE A 40 2.17 7.20 -16.62
C ILE A 40 1.83 8.25 -17.68
N SER A 41 2.84 8.95 -18.20
CA SER A 41 2.61 10.00 -19.19
C SER A 41 2.57 9.46 -20.63
N GLU A 42 3.07 8.25 -20.85
CA GLU A 42 3.27 7.69 -22.18
C GLU A 42 3.19 6.16 -22.17
N SER A 43 2.49 5.58 -23.15
CA SER A 43 2.25 4.13 -23.22
C SER A 43 3.33 3.34 -23.94
N SER A 44 4.27 4.01 -24.62
CA SER A 44 5.35 3.36 -25.37
C SER A 44 6.67 3.39 -24.60
N ASN A 45 7.25 2.22 -24.34
CA ASN A 45 8.53 2.07 -23.63
C ASN A 45 9.68 2.90 -24.23
N LEU A 46 9.71 3.05 -25.56
CA LEU A 46 10.73 3.84 -26.25
C LEU A 46 10.63 5.33 -25.90
N ARG A 47 9.40 5.86 -25.85
CA ARG A 47 9.16 7.26 -25.50
C ARG A 47 9.33 7.51 -24.01
N VAL A 48 9.05 6.52 -23.16
CA VAL A 48 9.39 6.57 -21.72
C VAL A 48 10.89 6.76 -21.54
N LEU A 49 11.72 6.00 -22.27
CA LEU A 49 13.18 6.16 -22.26
C LEU A 49 13.60 7.54 -22.79
N GLU A 50 12.97 8.03 -23.85
CA GLU A 50 13.23 9.36 -24.40
C GLU A 50 12.93 10.48 -23.39
N LEU A 51 11.80 10.40 -22.67
CA LEU A 51 11.44 11.34 -21.62
C LEU A 51 12.43 11.32 -20.46
N PHE A 52 12.89 10.13 -20.05
CA PHE A 52 13.92 9.98 -19.04
C PHE A 52 15.24 10.64 -19.48
N LEU A 53 15.71 10.36 -20.69
CA LEU A 53 16.94 10.96 -21.22
C LEU A 53 16.84 12.49 -21.33
N LYS A 54 15.70 13.00 -21.79
CA LYS A 54 15.44 14.46 -21.83
C LYS A 54 15.46 15.09 -20.44
N TRP A 55 14.88 14.44 -19.44
CA TRP A 55 14.91 14.91 -18.06
C TRP A 55 16.32 14.94 -17.46
N VAL A 56 17.15 13.95 -17.79
CA VAL A 56 18.57 13.93 -17.39
C VAL A 56 19.35 15.04 -18.10
N GLN A 57 19.16 15.20 -19.41
CA GLN A 57 19.84 16.22 -20.22
C GLN A 57 19.43 17.66 -19.84
N SER A 58 18.20 17.86 -19.37
CA SER A 58 17.73 19.17 -18.89
C SER A 58 18.26 19.53 -17.50
N GLY A 59 19.09 18.68 -16.87
CA GLY A 59 19.60 18.92 -15.53
C GLY A 59 18.54 18.71 -14.45
N PHE A 60 17.61 17.77 -14.66
CA PHE A 60 16.53 17.42 -13.74
C PHE A 60 15.46 18.51 -13.55
N ASP A 61 15.10 19.22 -14.62
CA ASP A 61 13.99 20.19 -14.58
C ASP A 61 12.69 19.55 -14.06
N VAL A 62 12.00 20.27 -13.18
CA VAL A 62 10.81 19.84 -12.43
C VAL A 62 9.55 19.81 -13.31
N ASN A 63 9.57 20.46 -14.49
CA ASN A 63 8.39 20.76 -15.31
C ASN A 63 7.97 19.69 -16.35
N LEU A 64 8.59 18.52 -16.38
CA LEU A 64 8.15 17.37 -17.19
C LEU A 64 7.42 16.34 -16.30
N PRO A 65 6.42 15.55 -16.74
CA PRO A 65 5.37 15.76 -17.75
C PRO A 65 4.04 16.28 -17.12
N PRO A 66 3.12 16.88 -17.90
CA PRO A 66 1.96 17.65 -17.43
C PRO A 66 0.79 16.85 -16.80
N LYS A 67 1.02 15.60 -16.37
CA LYS A 67 -0.05 14.68 -15.91
C LYS A 67 0.24 13.99 -14.57
N ALA A 68 1.18 14.51 -13.78
CA ALA A 68 1.58 13.96 -12.47
C ALA A 68 0.93 14.69 -11.27
N GLY A 69 -0.32 15.14 -11.42
CA GLY A 69 -1.05 15.78 -10.34
C GLY A 69 -1.57 14.76 -9.32
N LEU A 70 -1.40 15.03 -8.02
CA LEU A 70 -2.09 14.27 -6.97
C LEU A 70 -3.59 14.52 -7.05
N GLN A 71 -4.38 13.46 -7.06
CA GLN A 71 -5.84 13.57 -7.04
C GLN A 71 -6.37 13.61 -5.62
N VAL A 72 -7.04 14.70 -5.26
CA VAL A 72 -7.77 14.81 -4.00
C VAL A 72 -9.19 14.27 -4.22
N PRO A 73 -9.58 13.15 -3.59
CA PRO A 73 -10.96 12.69 -3.67
C PRO A 73 -11.88 13.78 -3.09
N PHE A 74 -13.11 13.87 -3.60
CA PHE A 74 -14.15 14.83 -3.20
C PHE A 74 -13.95 16.30 -3.64
N ILE A 75 -12.85 16.67 -4.31
CA ILE A 75 -12.61 18.05 -4.80
C ILE A 75 -12.15 18.04 -6.28
N LYS A 76 -12.99 18.56 -7.19
CA LYS A 76 -12.75 18.54 -8.66
C LYS A 76 -11.61 19.41 -9.18
N VAL A 77 -11.26 20.49 -8.46
CA VAL A 77 -10.50 21.62 -9.05
C VAL A 77 -9.02 21.62 -8.65
N ILE A 78 -8.64 20.83 -7.63
CA ILE A 78 -7.28 20.86 -7.07
C ILE A 78 -6.54 19.57 -7.45
N SER A 79 -5.78 19.63 -8.55
CA SER A 79 -4.68 18.70 -8.82
C SER A 79 -3.37 19.37 -8.39
N TYR A 80 -2.73 18.89 -7.33
CA TYR A 80 -1.46 19.49 -6.89
C TYR A 80 -0.34 19.04 -7.84
N PRO A 81 0.32 19.95 -8.58
CA PRO A 81 1.42 19.59 -9.47
C PRO A 81 2.64 19.23 -8.63
N LEU A 82 2.85 17.93 -8.42
CA LEU A 82 3.96 17.44 -7.59
C LEU A 82 5.33 17.60 -8.27
N GLY A 83 5.36 17.80 -9.59
CA GLY A 83 6.58 17.68 -10.40
C GLY A 83 7.16 16.26 -10.34
N VAL A 84 8.30 16.04 -11.01
CA VAL A 84 8.96 14.72 -11.01
C VAL A 84 9.35 14.30 -9.60
N PHE A 85 10.01 15.17 -8.85
CA PHE A 85 10.51 14.85 -7.51
C PHE A 85 9.39 14.55 -6.51
N GLY A 86 8.35 15.39 -6.47
CA GLY A 86 7.22 15.18 -5.56
C GLY A 86 6.45 13.92 -5.91
N PHE A 87 6.31 13.59 -7.20
CA PHE A 87 5.67 12.36 -7.64
C PHE A 87 6.49 11.12 -7.22
N VAL A 88 7.80 11.16 -7.41
CA VAL A 88 8.71 10.07 -7.01
C VAL A 88 8.66 9.87 -5.49
N LEU A 89 8.72 10.95 -4.71
CA LEU A 89 8.63 10.89 -3.25
C LEU A 89 7.29 10.31 -2.79
N LEU A 90 6.18 10.79 -3.34
CA LEU A 90 4.85 10.26 -3.01
C LEU A 90 4.75 8.78 -3.36
N THR A 91 5.15 8.40 -4.57
CA THR A 91 5.09 7.00 -5.04
C THR A 91 5.93 6.08 -4.16
N TYR A 92 7.13 6.53 -3.80
CA TYR A 92 7.99 5.84 -2.84
C TYR A 92 7.27 5.62 -1.50
N LEU A 93 6.68 6.68 -0.93
CA LEU A 93 5.97 6.60 0.35
C LEU A 93 4.76 5.67 0.27
N VAL A 94 4.01 5.69 -0.84
CA VAL A 94 2.84 4.84 -1.03
C VAL A 94 3.25 3.37 -1.15
N ILE A 95 4.23 3.04 -2.00
CA ILE A 95 4.66 1.65 -2.23
C ILE A 95 5.34 1.07 -0.99
N VAL A 96 6.37 1.75 -0.46
CA VAL A 96 7.13 1.27 0.70
C VAL A 96 6.28 1.33 1.97
N GLY A 97 5.44 2.37 2.10
CA GLY A 97 4.50 2.51 3.22
C GLY A 97 3.46 1.40 3.23
N ALA A 98 2.79 1.13 2.09
CA ALA A 98 1.80 0.06 1.99
C ALA A 98 2.43 -1.32 2.22
N SER A 99 3.62 -1.58 1.66
CA SER A 99 4.38 -2.82 1.89
C SER A 99 4.62 -3.10 3.38
N ASN A 100 5.11 -2.10 4.12
CA ASN A 100 5.34 -2.25 5.55
C ASN A 100 4.04 -2.24 6.36
N ALA A 101 3.02 -1.50 5.95
CA ALA A 101 1.73 -1.46 6.64
C ALA A 101 1.03 -2.82 6.60
N VAL A 102 1.02 -3.50 5.44
CA VAL A 102 0.50 -4.86 5.33
C VAL A 102 1.34 -5.85 6.16
N ASN A 103 2.66 -5.74 6.12
CA ASN A 103 3.56 -6.57 6.94
C ASN A 103 3.35 -6.42 8.45
N LEU A 104 3.13 -5.20 8.94
CA LEU A 104 2.80 -4.96 10.36
C LEU A 104 1.41 -5.48 10.74
N THR A 105 0.51 -5.67 9.77
CA THR A 105 -0.85 -6.17 10.01
C THR A 105 -0.94 -7.69 9.96
N ASP A 106 0.07 -8.37 9.39
CA ASP A 106 0.16 -9.82 9.29
C ASP A 106 0.66 -10.46 10.60
N GLY A 107 -0.04 -10.18 11.70
CA GLY A 107 0.30 -10.64 13.06
C GLY A 107 -0.68 -11.64 13.68
N LEU A 108 -1.83 -11.86 13.03
CA LEU A 108 -2.88 -12.79 13.46
C LEU A 108 -3.45 -13.56 12.24
N ASP A 109 -4.01 -14.74 12.50
CA ASP A 109 -4.53 -15.65 11.48
C ASP A 109 -5.67 -15.01 10.67
N GLY A 110 -5.44 -14.80 9.37
CA GLY A 110 -6.41 -14.19 8.46
C GLY A 110 -6.57 -12.67 8.59
N LEU A 111 -5.82 -12.00 9.48
CA LEU A 111 -5.99 -10.57 9.73
C LEU A 111 -5.63 -9.69 8.53
N ALA A 112 -4.53 -10.00 7.85
CA ALA A 112 -4.03 -9.18 6.74
C ALA A 112 -4.64 -9.53 5.38
N ILE A 113 -4.80 -10.83 5.07
CA ILE A 113 -5.13 -11.24 3.70
C ILE A 113 -6.51 -10.78 3.23
N MET A 114 -7.54 -10.89 4.07
CA MET A 114 -8.90 -10.52 3.64
C MET A 114 -9.02 -9.00 3.38
N PRO A 115 -8.44 -8.11 4.21
CA PRO A 115 -8.27 -6.71 3.84
C PRO A 115 -7.52 -6.49 2.52
N VAL A 116 -6.45 -7.23 2.23
CA VAL A 116 -5.73 -7.15 0.95
C VAL A 116 -6.67 -7.50 -0.22
N VAL A 117 -7.43 -8.59 -0.09
CA VAL A 117 -8.39 -9.04 -1.12
C VAL A 117 -9.46 -7.97 -1.36
N MET A 118 -10.05 -7.41 -0.31
CA MET A 118 -11.08 -6.37 -0.43
C MET A 118 -10.55 -5.10 -1.09
N VAL A 119 -9.43 -4.56 -0.57
CA VAL A 119 -8.82 -3.33 -1.10
C VAL A 119 -8.32 -3.52 -2.53
N GLY A 120 -7.67 -4.66 -2.82
CA GLY A 120 -7.19 -5.01 -4.15
C GLY A 120 -8.32 -5.15 -5.17
N SER A 121 -9.43 -5.79 -4.78
CA SER A 121 -10.63 -5.90 -5.62
C SER A 121 -11.25 -4.53 -5.89
N SER A 122 -11.35 -3.67 -4.87
CA SER A 122 -11.83 -2.29 -5.05
C SER A 122 -10.92 -1.48 -5.98
N LEU A 123 -9.59 -1.60 -5.85
CA LEU A 123 -8.65 -0.99 -6.80
C LEU A 123 -8.78 -1.55 -8.22
N GLY A 124 -9.13 -2.83 -8.37
CA GLY A 124 -9.45 -3.44 -9.66
C GLY A 124 -10.66 -2.77 -10.34
N VAL A 125 -11.69 -2.39 -9.56
CA VAL A 125 -12.83 -1.61 -10.09
C VAL A 125 -12.36 -0.24 -10.59
N PHE A 126 -11.50 0.46 -9.84
CA PHE A 126 -10.91 1.73 -10.30
C PHE A 126 -10.05 1.56 -11.56
N ALA A 127 -9.29 0.48 -11.65
CA ALA A 127 -8.51 0.15 -12.84
C ALA A 127 -9.40 -0.02 -14.08
N TYR A 128 -10.52 -0.75 -13.94
CA TYR A 128 -11.48 -0.91 -15.01
C TYR A 128 -12.14 0.40 -15.44
N VAL A 129 -12.54 1.24 -14.48
CA VAL A 129 -13.17 2.55 -14.75
C VAL A 129 -12.19 3.49 -15.46
N THR A 130 -10.95 3.61 -14.96
CA THR A 130 -9.92 4.49 -15.55
C THR A 130 -9.44 3.99 -16.90
N GLY A 131 -9.48 2.67 -17.13
CA GLY A 131 -9.06 2.02 -18.37
C GLY A 131 -10.12 1.98 -19.47
N SER A 132 -11.37 2.34 -19.18
CA SER A 132 -12.46 2.42 -20.16
C SER A 132 -12.70 3.87 -20.59
N SER A 133 -12.61 4.14 -21.89
CA SER A 133 -12.83 5.48 -22.44
C SER A 133 -14.26 6.00 -22.25
N VAL A 134 -15.22 5.10 -21.98
CA VAL A 134 -16.62 5.44 -21.74
C VAL A 134 -16.82 5.81 -20.27
N TYR A 135 -16.41 4.93 -19.34
CA TYR A 135 -16.60 5.16 -17.91
C TYR A 135 -15.73 6.29 -17.37
N SER A 136 -14.49 6.42 -17.85
CA SER A 136 -13.60 7.50 -17.42
C SER A 136 -14.17 8.87 -17.79
N LYS A 137 -14.77 9.02 -18.98
CA LYS A 137 -15.43 10.26 -19.39
C LYS A 137 -16.70 10.53 -18.58
N TYR A 138 -17.52 9.51 -18.35
CA TYR A 138 -18.77 9.65 -17.61
C TYR A 138 -18.55 10.04 -16.14
N LEU A 139 -17.53 9.47 -15.50
CA LEU A 139 -17.20 9.70 -14.09
C LEU A 139 -16.10 10.77 -13.88
N PHE A 140 -15.69 11.46 -14.94
CA PHE A 140 -14.65 12.49 -14.91
C PHE A 140 -13.29 12.01 -14.35
N PHE A 141 -12.93 10.77 -14.63
CA PHE A 141 -11.59 10.22 -14.35
C PHE A 141 -10.64 10.46 -15.54
N PRO A 142 -9.33 10.65 -15.28
CA PRO A 142 -8.36 10.60 -16.36
C PRO A 142 -8.39 9.23 -17.00
N TYR A 143 -8.44 9.22 -18.33
CA TYR A 143 -8.34 7.99 -19.10
C TYR A 143 -6.88 7.51 -19.11
N ILE A 144 -6.66 6.27 -18.67
CA ILE A 144 -5.33 5.63 -18.64
C ILE A 144 -5.39 4.39 -19.53
N PRO A 145 -4.92 4.48 -20.79
CA PRO A 145 -4.96 3.36 -21.72
C PRO A 145 -4.27 2.12 -21.14
N GLY A 146 -4.93 0.97 -21.19
CA GLY A 146 -4.39 -0.31 -20.71
C GLY A 146 -4.42 -0.52 -19.19
N SER A 147 -4.86 0.45 -18.38
CA SER A 147 -5.00 0.23 -16.92
C SER A 147 -6.03 -0.86 -16.58
N GLY A 148 -6.96 -1.15 -17.49
CA GLY A 148 -7.94 -2.23 -17.34
C GLY A 148 -7.31 -3.63 -17.15
N GLU A 149 -6.09 -3.86 -17.65
CA GLU A 149 -5.36 -5.12 -17.44
C GLU A 149 -5.04 -5.35 -15.95
N LEU A 150 -4.94 -4.28 -15.15
CA LEU A 150 -4.76 -4.41 -13.70
C LEU A 150 -5.95 -5.06 -13.01
N LEU A 151 -7.17 -5.03 -13.61
CA LEU A 151 -8.31 -5.77 -13.08
C LEU A 151 -8.03 -7.27 -13.07
N ILE A 152 -7.36 -7.79 -14.11
CA ILE A 152 -7.00 -9.22 -14.20
C ILE A 152 -6.03 -9.58 -13.09
N PHE A 153 -5.02 -8.73 -12.88
CA PHE A 153 -4.08 -8.90 -11.77
C PHE A 153 -4.78 -8.85 -10.40
N CYS A 154 -5.67 -7.88 -10.19
CA CYS A 154 -6.46 -7.77 -8.96
C CYS A 154 -7.36 -8.99 -8.73
N ALA A 155 -8.00 -9.52 -9.78
CA ALA A 155 -8.83 -10.71 -9.70
C ALA A 155 -8.01 -11.97 -9.37
N ALA A 156 -6.83 -12.12 -9.98
CA ALA A 156 -5.89 -13.20 -9.66
C ALA A 156 -5.41 -13.10 -8.21
N MET A 157 -5.05 -11.90 -7.75
CA MET A 157 -4.67 -11.63 -6.36
C MET A 157 -5.81 -11.92 -5.38
N ALA A 158 -7.05 -11.56 -5.74
CA ALA A 158 -8.23 -11.86 -4.93
C ALA A 158 -8.48 -13.37 -4.83
N GLY A 159 -8.43 -14.10 -5.95
CA GLY A 159 -8.59 -15.55 -5.97
C GLY A 159 -7.50 -16.27 -5.17
N ALA A 160 -6.23 -15.90 -5.37
CA ALA A 160 -5.11 -16.43 -4.61
C ALA A 160 -5.21 -16.10 -3.12
N GLY A 161 -5.65 -14.88 -2.77
CA GLY A 161 -5.83 -14.46 -1.39
C GLY A 161 -6.97 -15.19 -0.68
N LEU A 162 -8.09 -15.45 -1.36
CA LEU A 162 -9.18 -16.27 -0.81
C LEU A 162 -8.76 -17.74 -0.64
N ALA A 163 -8.01 -18.29 -1.61
CA ALA A 163 -7.45 -19.64 -1.48
C ALA A 163 -6.43 -19.72 -0.34
N PHE A 164 -5.59 -18.70 -0.16
CA PHE A 164 -4.68 -18.61 0.99
C PHE A 164 -5.45 -18.52 2.31
N LEU A 165 -6.49 -17.69 2.36
CA LEU A 165 -7.35 -17.53 3.54
C LEU A 165 -7.95 -18.86 3.98
N TRP A 166 -8.33 -19.75 3.06
CA TRP A 166 -8.82 -21.10 3.39
C TRP A 166 -7.87 -21.88 4.31
N PHE A 167 -6.56 -21.71 4.14
CA PHE A 167 -5.53 -22.37 4.95
C PHE A 167 -5.00 -21.50 6.09
N ASN A 168 -5.27 -20.19 6.05
CA ASN A 168 -4.76 -19.22 7.02
C ASN A 168 -5.81 -18.75 8.04
N THR A 169 -7.10 -19.06 7.86
CA THR A 169 -8.12 -18.83 8.90
C THR A 169 -7.79 -19.62 10.16
N TYR A 170 -7.97 -18.97 11.31
CA TYR A 170 -7.71 -19.58 12.62
C TYR A 170 -8.41 -20.95 12.78
N PRO A 171 -7.69 -22.00 13.20
CA PRO A 171 -6.24 -22.06 13.42
C PRO A 171 -5.45 -22.22 12.09
N ALA A 172 -4.46 -21.35 11.84
CA ALA A 172 -3.71 -21.35 10.58
C ALA A 172 -2.83 -22.59 10.38
N GLN A 173 -2.84 -23.08 9.14
CA GLN A 173 -1.98 -24.16 8.65
C GLN A 173 -0.74 -23.62 7.91
N ILE A 174 -0.87 -22.42 7.32
CA ILE A 174 0.18 -21.76 6.54
C ILE A 174 0.23 -20.29 6.94
N PHE A 175 1.43 -19.77 7.13
CA PHE A 175 1.69 -18.35 7.39
C PHE A 175 2.09 -17.62 6.11
N MET A 176 1.70 -16.35 5.99
CA MET A 176 1.99 -15.54 4.81
C MET A 176 3.47 -15.20 4.70
N GLY A 177 4.10 -14.87 5.84
CA GLY A 177 5.49 -14.47 5.94
C GLY A 177 5.78 -13.13 5.24
N ASP A 178 7.04 -12.71 5.31
CA ASP A 178 7.44 -11.43 4.71
C ASP A 178 7.42 -11.48 3.18
N VAL A 179 7.51 -12.67 2.57
CA VAL A 179 7.32 -12.87 1.14
C VAL A 179 5.94 -12.36 0.71
N GLY A 180 4.87 -12.82 1.36
CA GLY A 180 3.52 -12.46 0.98
C GLY A 180 3.17 -11.04 1.37
N ALA A 181 3.40 -10.68 2.64
CA ALA A 181 2.89 -9.41 3.17
C ALA A 181 3.55 -8.19 2.51
N LEU A 182 4.88 -8.22 2.30
CA LEU A 182 5.59 -7.13 1.64
C LEU A 182 5.21 -7.00 0.16
N ALA A 183 5.07 -8.13 -0.53
CA ALA A 183 4.74 -8.15 -1.96
C ALA A 183 3.30 -7.66 -2.19
N LEU A 184 2.33 -8.13 -1.40
CA LEU A 184 0.93 -7.73 -1.50
C LEU A 184 0.76 -6.24 -1.17
N GLY A 185 1.39 -5.73 -0.11
CA GLY A 185 1.34 -4.31 0.21
C GLY A 185 1.99 -3.43 -0.86
N ALA A 186 3.14 -3.84 -1.41
CA ALA A 186 3.77 -3.13 -2.52
C ALA A 186 2.89 -3.15 -3.78
N ALA A 187 2.27 -4.28 -4.10
CA ALA A 187 1.36 -4.41 -5.23
C ALA A 187 0.14 -3.49 -5.11
N LEU A 188 -0.51 -3.43 -3.94
CA LEU A 188 -1.60 -2.49 -3.67
C LEU A 188 -1.16 -1.03 -3.87
N GLY A 189 0.01 -0.68 -3.33
CA GLY A 189 0.60 0.65 -3.51
C GLY A 189 0.86 0.99 -4.98
N THR A 190 1.46 0.07 -5.74
CA THR A 190 1.74 0.25 -7.17
C THR A 190 0.47 0.40 -7.98
N ILE A 191 -0.54 -0.45 -7.77
CA ILE A 191 -1.83 -0.36 -8.47
C ILE A 191 -2.48 0.99 -8.19
N ALA A 192 -2.53 1.42 -6.93
CA ALA A 192 -3.12 2.69 -6.54
C ALA A 192 -2.44 3.89 -7.22
N VAL A 193 -1.11 3.86 -7.36
CA VAL A 193 -0.36 4.91 -8.07
C VAL A 193 -0.66 4.89 -9.57
N ILE A 194 -0.76 3.71 -10.20
CA ILE A 194 -1.10 3.61 -11.62
C ILE A 194 -2.52 4.14 -11.88
N VAL A 195 -3.51 3.77 -11.05
CA VAL A 195 -4.90 4.23 -11.22
C VAL A 195 -5.19 5.61 -10.62
N ARG A 196 -4.17 6.31 -10.11
CA ARG A 196 -4.25 7.64 -9.48
C ARG A 196 -5.20 7.70 -8.28
N GLN A 197 -5.25 6.63 -7.49
CA GLN A 197 -6.10 6.46 -6.32
C GLN A 197 -5.28 6.31 -5.04
N GLU A 198 -4.22 7.10 -4.88
CA GLU A 198 -3.31 7.04 -3.73
C GLU A 198 -4.02 7.36 -2.41
N ILE A 199 -4.85 8.42 -2.40
CA ILE A 199 -5.62 8.82 -1.21
C ILE A 199 -6.77 7.83 -0.96
N VAL A 200 -7.40 7.31 -2.01
CA VAL A 200 -8.46 6.31 -1.84
C VAL A 200 -7.88 5.00 -1.28
N LEU A 201 -6.66 4.61 -1.67
CA LEU A 201 -5.93 3.51 -1.02
C LEU A 201 -5.72 3.78 0.47
N PHE A 202 -5.35 5.00 0.85
CA PHE A 202 -5.19 5.37 2.27
C PHE A 202 -6.50 5.22 3.05
N ILE A 203 -7.64 5.52 2.43
CA ILE A 203 -8.97 5.33 3.03
C ILE A 203 -9.35 3.85 3.09
N MET A 204 -9.32 3.14 1.95
CA MET A 204 -9.74 1.73 1.86
C MET A 204 -8.83 0.81 2.70
N GLY A 205 -7.52 1.07 2.68
CA GLY A 205 -6.50 0.42 3.49
C GLY A 205 -6.37 1.01 4.90
N GLY A 206 -7.39 1.71 5.41
CA GLY A 206 -7.33 2.42 6.68
C GLY A 206 -6.96 1.54 7.88
N ILE A 207 -7.30 0.24 7.86
CA ILE A 207 -6.81 -0.71 8.87
C ILE A 207 -5.28 -0.84 8.82
N PHE A 208 -4.68 -1.05 7.64
CA PHE A 208 -3.22 -1.10 7.48
C PHE A 208 -2.56 0.20 7.95
N VAL A 209 -3.18 1.33 7.61
CA VAL A 209 -2.71 2.66 8.01
C VAL A 209 -2.72 2.81 9.53
N VAL A 210 -3.84 2.50 10.19
CA VAL A 210 -3.98 2.63 11.64
C VAL A 210 -3.03 1.67 12.36
N GLU A 211 -2.85 0.46 11.85
CA GLU A 211 -1.87 -0.50 12.37
C GLU A 211 -0.45 0.06 12.30
N ALA A 212 -0.03 0.56 11.14
CA ALA A 212 1.29 1.17 10.97
C ALA A 212 1.48 2.41 11.86
N LEU A 213 0.49 3.30 11.90
CA LEU A 213 0.52 4.49 12.75
C LEU A 213 0.58 4.15 14.24
N SER A 214 -0.11 3.08 14.67
CA SER A 214 -0.08 2.62 16.05
C SER A 214 1.35 2.26 16.50
N VAL A 215 2.12 1.59 15.62
CA VAL A 215 3.52 1.24 15.86
C VAL A 215 4.40 2.49 15.88
N MET A 216 4.23 3.39 14.90
CA MET A 216 5.00 4.63 14.83
C MET A 216 4.82 5.50 16.08
N VAL A 217 3.57 5.68 16.52
CA VAL A 217 3.24 6.44 17.73
C VAL A 217 3.81 5.77 18.96
N GLN A 218 3.62 4.46 19.10
CA GLN A 218 4.13 3.70 20.25
C GLN A 218 5.66 3.80 20.39
N VAL A 219 6.40 3.56 19.30
CA VAL A 219 7.86 3.59 19.31
C VAL A 219 8.38 5.00 19.54
N SER A 220 7.78 6.00 18.90
CA SER A 220 8.17 7.41 19.05
C SER A 220 7.93 7.90 20.47
N TYR A 221 6.77 7.58 21.05
CA TYR A 221 6.43 7.95 22.42
C TYR A 221 7.31 7.25 23.45
N PHE A 222 7.61 5.96 23.27
CA PHE A 222 8.50 5.22 24.16
C PHE A 222 9.92 5.80 24.16
N LYS A 223 10.46 6.14 22.98
CA LYS A 223 11.78 6.79 22.85
C LYS A 223 11.79 8.18 23.47
N TYR A 224 10.77 8.98 23.20
CA TYR A 224 10.64 10.33 23.75
C TYR A 224 10.58 10.32 25.28
N THR A 225 9.74 9.48 25.87
CA THR A 225 9.56 9.41 27.32
C THR A 225 10.79 8.83 28.02
N LYS A 226 11.47 7.84 27.43
CA LYS A 226 12.76 7.35 27.93
C LYS A 226 13.82 8.44 27.93
N LYS A 227 13.89 9.26 26.88
CA LYS A 227 14.85 10.38 26.78
C LYS A 227 14.53 11.50 27.78
N LYS A 228 13.25 11.82 28.00
CA LYS A 228 12.82 12.96 28.82
C LYS A 228 12.68 12.63 30.31
N TYR A 229 12.20 11.44 30.65
CA TYR A 229 11.83 11.05 32.01
C TYR A 229 12.63 9.86 32.54
N GLY A 230 13.62 9.36 31.80
CA GLY A 230 14.43 8.19 32.16
C GLY A 230 13.73 6.83 32.00
N VAL A 231 12.39 6.82 31.97
CA VAL A 231 11.56 5.61 31.85
C VAL A 231 10.70 5.67 30.59
N GLY A 232 10.75 4.60 29.79
CA GLY A 232 9.91 4.47 28.60
C GLY A 232 8.47 4.15 28.97
N ARG A 233 7.53 4.99 28.55
CA ARG A 233 6.08 4.80 28.72
C ARG A 233 5.46 4.33 27.40
N ARG A 234 4.38 3.56 27.51
CA ARG A 234 3.64 3.00 26.36
C ARG A 234 2.26 3.67 26.27
N VAL A 235 1.80 3.96 25.05
CA VAL A 235 0.45 4.49 24.79
C VAL A 235 -0.55 3.34 24.71
N LEU A 236 -0.18 2.30 23.95
CA LEU A 236 -0.94 1.06 23.82
C LEU A 236 -0.35 -0.02 24.72
N LYS A 237 -1.20 -0.93 25.22
CA LYS A 237 -0.76 -2.13 25.96
C LYS A 237 0.32 -2.93 25.21
N MET A 238 0.14 -3.09 23.91
CA MET A 238 1.08 -3.66 22.96
C MET A 238 0.79 -3.04 21.59
N ALA A 239 1.82 -2.81 20.78
CA ALA A 239 1.65 -2.43 19.37
C ALA A 239 2.09 -3.63 18.52
N PRO A 240 1.44 -3.90 17.37
CA PRO A 240 0.39 -3.10 16.70
C PRO A 240 -1.01 -3.14 17.38
N LEU A 241 -2.01 -2.48 16.81
CA LEU A 241 -3.33 -2.26 17.39
C LEU A 241 -4.10 -3.56 17.65
N HIS A 242 -3.99 -4.58 16.79
CA HIS A 242 -4.61 -5.88 17.05
C HIS A 242 -4.17 -6.50 18.38
N HIS A 243 -2.86 -6.47 18.69
CA HIS A 243 -2.35 -6.97 19.98
C HIS A 243 -2.84 -6.12 21.17
N HIS A 244 -3.09 -4.83 20.98
CA HIS A 244 -3.72 -4.02 22.02
C HIS A 244 -5.11 -4.54 22.39
N PHE A 245 -5.91 -4.94 21.40
CA PHE A 245 -7.24 -5.51 21.63
C PHE A 245 -7.19 -6.90 22.27
N GLU A 246 -6.25 -7.76 21.86
CA GLU A 246 -6.02 -9.06 22.50
C GLU A 246 -5.65 -8.90 23.98
N LYS A 247 -4.70 -8.02 24.29
CA LYS A 247 -4.32 -7.67 25.68
C LYS A 247 -5.42 -6.92 26.45
N SER A 248 -6.51 -6.56 25.78
CA SER A 248 -7.72 -6.00 26.38
C SER A 248 -8.83 -7.03 26.56
N GLY A 249 -8.57 -8.31 26.25
CA GLY A 249 -9.46 -9.43 26.50
C GLY A 249 -10.30 -9.85 25.29
N TRP A 250 -10.04 -9.31 24.09
CA TRP A 250 -10.72 -9.77 22.88
C TRP A 250 -10.08 -11.06 22.38
N LYS A 251 -10.91 -11.97 21.82
CA LYS A 251 -10.40 -13.17 21.14
C LYS A 251 -9.74 -12.77 19.81
N GLU A 252 -8.72 -13.50 19.39
CA GLU A 252 -8.05 -13.28 18.09
C GLU A 252 -9.06 -13.23 16.93
N THR A 253 -9.93 -14.24 16.82
CA THR A 253 -10.98 -14.30 15.80
C THR A 253 -11.95 -13.13 15.87
N GLN A 254 -12.22 -12.59 17.06
CA GLN A 254 -13.07 -11.42 17.25
C GLN A 254 -12.39 -10.15 16.72
N VAL A 255 -11.08 -10.01 16.89
CA VAL A 255 -10.30 -8.88 16.33
C VAL A 255 -10.30 -8.96 14.81
N VAL A 256 -9.96 -10.14 14.26
CA VAL A 256 -9.89 -10.40 12.81
C VAL A 256 -11.20 -10.07 12.11
N VAL A 257 -12.32 -10.65 12.55
CA VAL A 257 -13.63 -10.41 11.91
C VAL A 257 -14.06 -8.94 12.02
N ARG A 258 -13.79 -8.25 13.13
CA ARG A 258 -14.11 -6.82 13.27
C ARG A 258 -13.29 -5.95 12.33
N PHE A 259 -12.01 -6.27 12.14
CA PHE A 259 -11.15 -5.56 11.21
C PHE A 259 -11.59 -5.79 9.76
N TRP A 260 -12.09 -6.98 9.43
CA TRP A 260 -12.71 -7.24 8.13
C TRP A 260 -13.95 -6.39 7.90
N ILE A 261 -14.86 -6.31 8.89
CA ILE A 261 -16.06 -5.46 8.80
C ILE A 261 -15.68 -3.99 8.59
N ILE A 262 -14.72 -3.47 9.36
CA ILE A 262 -14.23 -2.09 9.19
C ILE A 262 -13.63 -1.89 7.80
N THR A 263 -12.81 -2.82 7.32
CA THR A 263 -12.21 -2.74 5.99
C THR A 263 -13.27 -2.76 4.89
N MET A 264 -14.31 -3.58 5.02
CA MET A 264 -15.42 -3.62 4.08
C MET A 264 -16.13 -2.26 4.01
N LEU A 265 -16.41 -1.64 5.16
CA LEU A 265 -17.02 -0.30 5.22
C LEU A 265 -16.11 0.76 4.58
N LEU A 266 -14.79 0.71 4.86
CA LEU A 266 -13.81 1.62 4.26
C LEU A 266 -13.70 1.43 2.74
N CYS A 267 -13.80 0.20 2.24
CA CYS A 267 -13.85 -0.09 0.80
C CYS A 267 -15.12 0.48 0.16
N LEU A 268 -16.28 0.35 0.81
CA LEU A 268 -17.52 0.96 0.34
C LEU A 268 -17.43 2.49 0.29
N ILE A 269 -16.84 3.12 1.31
CA ILE A 269 -16.56 4.55 1.32
C ILE A 269 -15.61 4.90 0.16
N GLY A 270 -14.55 4.14 -0.05
CA GLY A 270 -13.62 4.32 -1.16
C GLY A 270 -14.30 4.24 -2.52
N ILE A 271 -15.08 3.20 -2.78
CA ILE A 271 -15.85 3.01 -4.03
C ILE A 271 -16.88 4.15 -4.22
N SER A 272 -17.50 4.66 -3.15
CA SER A 272 -18.44 5.78 -3.25
C SER A 272 -17.80 7.04 -3.86
N THR A 273 -16.47 7.20 -3.73
CA THR A 273 -15.72 8.30 -4.35
C THR A 273 -15.72 8.28 -5.88
N LEU A 274 -16.08 7.14 -6.51
CA LEU A 274 -16.27 7.05 -7.97
C LEU A 274 -17.31 8.05 -8.48
N LYS A 275 -18.37 8.28 -7.71
CA LYS A 275 -19.52 9.11 -8.12
C LYS A 275 -19.54 10.47 -7.43
N LEU A 276 -18.86 10.59 -6.29
CA LEU A 276 -18.80 11.79 -5.46
C LEU A 276 -17.62 12.72 -5.81
N ARG A 277 -17.06 12.57 -7.01
CA ARG A 277 -16.08 13.51 -7.53
C ARG A 277 -16.79 14.69 -8.13
#